data_AF-A0A9N7CWP5-F1
#
_entry.id   AF-A0A9N7CWP5-F1
#
_cell.length_a   1.000
_cell.length_b   1.000
_cell.length_c   1.000
_cell.angle_alpha   90.00
_cell.angle_beta   90.00
_cell.angle_gamma   90.00
#
_symmetry.space_group_name_H-M   'P 1'
#
loop_
_entity.id
_entity.type
_entity.pdbx_description
1 polymer ?
#
loop_
_entity_poly.entity_id
_entity_poly.type
_entity_poly.pdbx_seq_one_letter_code
_entity_poly.pdbx_strand_id
1 'polypeptide(L)'
;MITHPFAFMRLPYAVLMALDSRMFHFWLQPVHYLIRIVHIISMAMFFGMDMLFDLGVLRPRMAARIAPAAQLMVRPLHVTFAIAMVSGVVLFFYDPVHIGSRAYLTPKLALITLAMLNALWCHRSVYLPVLRGNAAMSMRGRIGASLSLLLWSGVMIMSCLNSEGVPKVFLR
;
A
#
# COMPACT_ATOMS: atom_id res chain seq x y z
N MET A 1 4.82 -6.35 32.62
CA MET A 1 5.51 -6.14 31.32
C MET A 1 4.69 -6.86 30.26
N ILE A 2 3.82 -6.16 29.54
CA ILE A 2 2.99 -6.76 28.49
C ILE A 2 3.87 -6.80 27.23
N THR A 3 4.56 -7.92 27.03
CA THR A 3 5.26 -8.22 25.77
C THR A 3 4.20 -8.42 24.69
N HIS A 4 3.89 -7.34 23.97
CA HIS A 4 3.11 -7.46 22.74
C HIS A 4 3.79 -8.49 21.83
N PRO A 5 3.05 -9.43 21.22
CA PRO A 5 3.64 -10.47 20.37
C PRO A 5 4.44 -9.88 19.20
N PHE A 6 4.14 -8.64 18.77
CA PHE A 6 4.89 -7.93 17.71
C PHE A 6 5.95 -6.96 18.23
N ALA A 7 6.31 -6.99 19.52
CA ALA A 7 7.32 -6.08 20.08
C ALA A 7 8.68 -6.20 19.39
N PHE A 8 9.04 -7.39 18.90
CA PHE A 8 10.26 -7.65 18.14
C PHE A 8 10.29 -7.02 16.75
N MET A 9 9.12 -6.64 16.20
CA MET A 9 9.02 -6.03 14.87
C MET A 9 9.15 -4.50 14.91
N ARG A 10 9.32 -3.88 16.08
CA ARG A 10 9.53 -2.42 16.16
C ARG A 10 10.87 -2.06 15.51
N LEU A 11 10.90 -0.94 14.78
CA LEU A 11 12.17 -0.46 14.24
C LEU A 11 13.11 -0.09 15.40
N PRO A 12 14.41 -0.44 15.31
CA PRO A 12 15.35 -0.15 16.36
C PRO A 12 15.38 1.36 16.62
N TYR A 13 15.23 1.73 17.89
CA TYR A 13 15.11 3.14 18.30
C TYR A 13 16.30 4.00 17.81
N ALA A 14 17.52 3.42 17.79
CA ALA A 14 18.71 4.08 17.27
C ALA A 14 18.56 4.50 15.79
N VAL A 15 17.90 3.68 14.97
CA VAL A 15 17.64 4.00 13.55
C VAL A 15 16.59 5.10 13.43
N LEU A 16 15.52 5.05 14.24
CA LEU A 16 14.48 6.09 14.23
C LEU A 16 15.04 7.44 14.65
N MET A 17 15.93 7.47 15.65
CA MET A 17 16.60 8.70 16.09
C MET A 17 17.61 9.23 15.07
N ALA A 18 18.28 8.34 14.33
CA ALA A 18 19.16 8.77 13.24
C ALA A 18 18.39 9.36 12.05
N LEU A 19 17.17 8.88 11.80
CA LEU A 19 16.27 9.39 10.75
C LEU A 19 15.50 10.65 11.20
N ASP A 20 15.39 10.88 12.50
CA ASP A 20 14.73 12.06 13.05
C ASP A 20 15.59 13.29 12.81
N SER A 21 15.09 14.20 11.97
CA SER A 21 15.75 15.48 11.72
C SER A 21 14.79 16.61 12.07
N ARG A 22 15.14 17.34 13.14
CA ARG A 22 14.36 18.49 13.62
C ARG A 22 14.11 19.52 12.51
N MET A 23 15.07 19.69 11.61
CA MET A 23 14.99 20.60 10.47
C MET A 23 13.86 20.24 9.48
N PHE A 24 13.69 18.94 9.16
CA PHE A 24 12.58 18.49 8.32
C PHE A 24 11.24 18.69 9.01
N HIS A 25 11.16 18.42 10.32
CA HIS A 25 9.93 18.59 11.08
C HIS A 25 9.42 20.04 10.99
N PHE A 26 10.28 21.03 11.26
CA PHE A 26 9.92 22.45 11.18
C PHE A 26 9.51 22.89 9.76
N TRP A 27 10.22 22.44 8.73
CA TRP A 27 9.91 22.79 7.34
C TRP A 27 8.60 22.20 6.83
N LEU A 28 8.29 20.96 7.25
CA LEU A 28 7.09 20.25 6.81
C LEU A 28 5.85 20.58 7.65
N GLN A 29 6.00 21.08 8.87
CA GLN A 29 4.90 21.41 9.78
C GLN A 29 3.75 22.21 9.13
N PRO A 30 3.99 23.28 8.34
CA PRO A 30 2.91 24.05 7.71
C PRO A 30 2.29 23.38 6.48
N VAL A 31 2.88 22.31 5.94
CA VAL A 31 2.44 21.66 4.69
C VAL A 31 2.02 20.20 4.89
N HIS A 32 2.30 19.64 6.06
CA HIS A 32 2.08 18.25 6.43
C HIS A 32 0.64 17.78 6.22
N TYR A 33 -0.35 18.62 6.54
CA TYR A 33 -1.75 18.28 6.32
C TYR A 33 -2.09 18.16 4.83
N LEU A 34 -1.52 19.01 3.97
CA LEU A 34 -1.69 18.91 2.51
C LEU A 34 -1.08 17.61 1.98
N ILE A 35 0.12 17.27 2.44
CA ILE A 35 0.81 16.02 2.06
C ILE A 35 -0.03 14.81 2.48
N ARG A 36 -0.62 14.86 3.70
CA ARG A 36 -1.53 13.81 4.18
C ARG A 36 -2.78 13.70 3.34
N ILE A 37 -3.40 14.81 2.95
CA ILE A 37 -4.57 14.82 2.06
C ILE A 37 -4.22 14.20 0.71
N VAL A 38 -3.12 14.65 0.09
CA VAL A 38 -2.63 14.11 -1.18
C VAL A 38 -2.34 12.62 -1.09
N HIS A 39 -1.74 12.17 0.02
CA HIS A 39 -1.48 10.76 0.27
C HIS A 39 -2.78 9.94 0.31
N ILE A 40 -3.78 10.39 1.08
CA ILE A 40 -5.06 9.68 1.23
C ILE A 40 -5.80 9.63 -0.11
N ILE A 41 -5.87 10.74 -0.84
CA ILE A 41 -6.53 10.78 -2.16
C ILE A 41 -5.82 9.85 -3.14
N SER A 42 -4.49 9.89 -3.19
CA SER A 42 -3.71 9.04 -4.09
C SER A 42 -3.84 7.56 -3.75
N MET A 43 -3.82 7.21 -2.47
CA MET A 43 -4.06 5.84 -2.01
C MET A 43 -5.48 5.36 -2.31
N ALA A 44 -6.50 6.20 -2.11
CA ALA A 44 -7.88 5.85 -2.42
C ALA A 44 -8.09 5.63 -3.93
N MET A 45 -7.50 6.49 -4.77
CA MET A 45 -7.53 6.33 -6.22
C MET A 45 -6.80 5.06 -6.67
N PHE A 46 -5.59 4.85 -6.18
CA PHE A 46 -4.78 3.66 -6.49
C PHE A 46 -5.51 2.38 -6.09
N PHE A 47 -5.94 2.27 -4.82
CA PHE A 47 -6.62 1.08 -4.31
C PHE A 47 -7.96 0.84 -5.01
N GLY A 48 -8.73 1.90 -5.31
CA GLY A 48 -9.98 1.79 -6.04
C GLY A 48 -9.79 1.26 -7.48
N MET A 49 -8.78 1.74 -8.20
CA MET A 49 -8.46 1.26 -9.54
C MET A 49 -7.95 -0.18 -9.54
N ASP A 50 -7.05 -0.53 -8.61
CA ASP A 50 -6.53 -1.89 -8.45
C ASP A 50 -7.66 -2.87 -8.12
N MET A 51 -8.55 -2.50 -7.20
CA MET A 51 -9.70 -3.31 -6.82
C MET A 51 -10.67 -3.54 -7.98
N LEU A 52 -10.97 -2.51 -8.77
CA LEU A 52 -11.81 -2.64 -9.96
C LEU A 52 -11.17 -3.53 -11.02
N PHE A 53 -9.86 -3.42 -11.21
CA PHE A 53 -9.11 -4.28 -12.13
C PHE A 53 -9.15 -5.74 -11.69
N ASP A 54 -8.87 -6.01 -10.41
CA ASP A 54 -8.82 -7.36 -9.84
C ASP A 54 -10.20 -8.04 -9.83
N LEU A 55 -11.24 -7.34 -9.37
CA LEU A 55 -12.63 -7.83 -9.44
C LEU A 55 -13.04 -8.12 -10.89
N GLY A 56 -12.51 -7.31 -11.80
CA GLY A 56 -12.72 -7.48 -13.21
C GLY A 56 -12.08 -8.75 -13.78
N VAL A 57 -10.82 -9.03 -13.42
CA VAL A 57 -10.11 -10.26 -13.79
C VAL A 57 -10.80 -11.49 -13.20
N LEU A 58 -11.36 -11.37 -11.99
CA LEU A 58 -12.10 -12.43 -11.32
C LEU A 58 -13.48 -12.72 -11.94
N ARG A 59 -14.07 -11.78 -12.70
CA ARG A 59 -15.41 -11.90 -13.29
C ARG A 59 -15.35 -12.18 -14.81
N PRO A 60 -15.61 -13.43 -15.26
CA PRO A 60 -15.56 -13.82 -16.67
C PRO A 60 -16.39 -12.95 -17.61
N ARG A 61 -17.57 -12.52 -17.16
CA ARG A 61 -18.52 -11.72 -17.94
C ARG A 61 -18.06 -10.29 -18.18
N MET A 62 -17.13 -9.78 -17.37
CA MET A 62 -16.62 -8.42 -17.49
C MET A 62 -15.29 -8.36 -18.26
N ALA A 63 -14.61 -9.50 -18.44
CA ALA A 63 -13.27 -9.57 -19.02
C ALA A 63 -13.14 -8.85 -20.38
N ALA A 64 -14.13 -9.01 -21.27
CA ALA A 64 -14.14 -8.35 -22.58
C ALA A 64 -14.26 -6.82 -22.51
N ARG A 65 -14.86 -6.27 -21.44
CA ARG A 65 -15.04 -4.82 -21.23
C ARG A 65 -13.88 -4.20 -20.45
N ILE A 66 -13.09 -5.02 -19.75
CA ILE A 66 -11.99 -4.55 -18.91
C ILE A 66 -10.72 -4.32 -19.69
N ALA A 67 -10.45 -5.05 -20.77
CA ALA A 67 -9.24 -4.85 -21.57
C ALA A 67 -9.03 -3.37 -22.03
N PRO A 68 -10.03 -2.68 -22.62
CA PRO A 68 -9.85 -1.27 -22.99
C PRO A 68 -9.80 -0.32 -21.78
N ALA A 69 -10.57 -0.61 -20.73
CA ALA A 69 -10.55 0.19 -19.50
C ALA A 69 -9.20 0.08 -18.77
N ALA A 70 -8.61 -1.12 -18.72
CA ALA A 70 -7.33 -1.40 -18.13
C ALA A 70 -6.20 -0.64 -18.84
N GLN A 71 -6.21 -0.58 -20.17
CA GLN A 71 -5.22 0.19 -20.93
C GLN A 71 -5.25 1.68 -20.57
N LEU A 72 -6.44 2.24 -20.33
CA LEU A 72 -6.59 3.63 -19.90
C LEU A 72 -6.21 3.83 -18.43
N MET A 73 -6.49 2.84 -17.58
CA MET A 73 -6.26 2.90 -16.13
C MET A 73 -4.81 2.66 -15.70
N VAL A 74 -3.98 1.98 -16.51
CA VAL A 74 -2.60 1.63 -16.11
C VAL A 74 -1.73 2.86 -15.85
N ARG A 75 -1.79 3.87 -16.73
CA ARG A 75 -1.03 5.12 -16.54
C ARG A 75 -1.41 5.84 -15.25
N PRO A 76 -2.69 6.19 -15.00
CA PRO A 76 -3.09 6.85 -13.76
C PRO A 76 -2.85 5.96 -12.53
N LEU A 77 -2.95 4.63 -12.64
CA LEU A 77 -2.63 3.72 -11.55
C LEU A 77 -1.15 3.82 -11.14
N HIS A 78 -0.22 3.82 -12.10
CA HIS A 78 1.21 4.00 -11.77
C HIS A 78 1.51 5.39 -11.20
N VAL A 79 0.86 6.43 -11.71
CA VAL A 79 1.05 7.81 -11.22
C VAL A 79 0.54 7.95 -9.78
N THR A 80 -0.69 7.49 -9.52
CA THR A 80 -1.29 7.55 -8.17
C THR A 80 -0.53 6.67 -7.18
N PHE A 81 -0.05 5.50 -7.60
CA PHE A 81 0.86 4.67 -6.81
C PHE A 81 2.17 5.39 -6.46
N ALA A 82 2.82 6.02 -7.44
CA ALA A 82 4.08 6.74 -7.21
C ALA A 82 3.87 7.92 -6.25
N ILE A 83 2.82 8.72 -6.44
CA ILE A 83 2.48 9.83 -5.54
C ILE A 83 2.19 9.29 -4.13
N ALA A 84 1.44 8.20 -4.02
CA ALA A 84 1.12 7.58 -2.74
C ALA A 84 2.37 7.06 -2.00
N MET A 85 3.30 6.41 -2.71
CA MET A 85 4.57 5.96 -2.13
C MET A 85 5.43 7.13 -1.67
N VAL A 86 5.65 8.14 -2.53
CA VAL A 86 6.48 9.31 -2.20
C VAL A 86 5.89 10.06 -1.01
N SER A 87 4.59 10.36 -1.04
CA SER A 87 3.91 11.04 0.08
C SER A 87 3.92 10.21 1.36
N GLY A 88 3.79 8.88 1.27
CA GLY A 88 3.88 7.98 2.43
C GLY A 88 5.27 7.98 3.07
N VAL A 89 6.33 8.00 2.25
CA VAL A 89 7.71 8.14 2.72
C VAL A 89 7.93 9.49 3.39
N VAL A 90 7.45 10.58 2.78
CA VAL A 90 7.56 11.93 3.38
C VAL A 90 6.82 12.01 4.72
N LEU A 91 5.63 11.42 4.83
CA LEU A 91 4.87 11.36 6.08
C LEU A 91 5.58 10.53 7.15
N PHE A 92 6.31 9.47 6.76
CA PHE A 92 7.13 8.70 7.68
C PHE A 92 8.31 9.52 8.21
N PHE A 93 9.01 10.26 7.35
CA PHE A 93 10.12 11.13 7.74
C PHE A 93 9.69 12.37 8.53
N TYR A 94 8.41 12.76 8.47
CA TYR A 94 7.89 13.84 9.30
C TYR A 94 7.96 13.52 10.79
N ASP A 95 7.61 12.29 11.18
CA ASP A 95 7.67 11.84 12.58
C ASP A 95 8.03 10.35 12.66
N PRO A 96 9.30 10.00 12.40
CA PRO A 96 9.73 8.61 12.30
C PRO A 96 9.66 7.92 13.65
N VAL A 97 9.87 8.65 14.75
CA VAL A 97 9.81 8.10 16.10
C VAL A 97 8.38 7.75 16.50
N HIS A 98 7.40 8.63 16.24
CA HIS A 98 6.01 8.35 16.58
C HIS A 98 5.40 7.23 15.72
N ILE A 99 5.75 7.20 14.44
CA ILE A 99 5.20 6.23 13.48
C ILE A 99 5.94 4.88 13.56
N GLY A 100 7.27 4.91 13.71
CA GLY A 100 8.14 3.72 13.71
C GLY A 100 8.26 3.00 15.05
N SER A 101 7.94 3.65 16.17
CA SER A 101 7.86 3.00 17.48
C SER A 101 6.67 2.05 17.63
N ARG A 102 5.69 2.16 16.72
CA ARG A 102 4.52 1.28 16.67
C ARG A 102 4.85 -0.01 15.92
N ALA A 103 4.48 -1.14 16.51
CA ALA A 103 4.79 -2.47 15.97
C ALA A 103 4.11 -2.81 14.63
N TYR A 104 3.10 -2.03 14.23
CA TYR A 104 2.29 -2.28 13.04
C TYR A 104 2.91 -1.72 11.75
N LEU A 105 3.95 -0.88 11.83
CA LEU A 105 4.63 -0.35 10.66
C LEU A 105 5.40 -1.44 9.89
N THR A 106 6.10 -2.33 10.58
CA THR A 106 6.91 -3.38 9.94
C THR A 106 6.07 -4.41 9.18
N PRO A 107 4.96 -4.94 9.72
CA PRO A 107 3.99 -5.72 8.95
C PRO A 107 3.45 -4.97 7.73
N LYS A 108 3.17 -3.67 7.86
CA LYS A 108 2.73 -2.83 6.73
C LYS A 108 3.79 -2.79 5.63
N LEU A 109 5.05 -2.54 5.99
CA LEU A 109 6.15 -2.53 5.02
C LEU A 109 6.36 -3.90 4.36
N ALA A 110 6.28 -4.99 5.13
CA ALA A 110 6.36 -6.35 4.60
C ALA A 110 5.20 -6.67 3.64
N LEU A 111 3.98 -6.24 3.94
CA LEU A 111 2.83 -6.41 3.05
C LEU A 111 2.97 -5.56 1.78
N ILE A 112 3.50 -4.34 1.87
CA ILE A 112 3.78 -3.50 0.70
C ILE A 112 4.84 -4.16 -0.19
N THR A 113 5.93 -4.69 0.37
CA THR A 113 6.97 -5.35 -0.44
C THR A 113 6.42 -6.62 -1.10
N LEU A 114 5.64 -7.44 -0.38
CA LEU A 114 4.94 -8.58 -0.97
C LEU A 114 3.95 -8.17 -2.07
N ALA A 115 3.20 -7.07 -1.86
CA ALA A 115 2.26 -6.54 -2.86
C ALA A 115 2.99 -6.08 -4.12
N MET A 116 4.13 -5.40 -3.99
CA MET A 116 4.96 -4.98 -5.12
C MET A 116 5.53 -6.16 -5.89
N LEU A 117 5.99 -7.21 -5.20
CA LEU A 117 6.45 -8.45 -5.84
C LEU A 117 5.31 -9.15 -6.59
N ASN A 118 4.11 -9.21 -6.00
CA ASN A 118 2.93 -9.75 -6.67
C ASN A 118 2.56 -8.91 -7.90
N ALA A 119 2.59 -7.58 -7.80
CA ALA A 119 2.32 -6.68 -8.92
C ALA A 119 3.31 -6.89 -10.08
N LEU A 120 4.61 -7.03 -9.79
CA LEU A 120 5.64 -7.32 -10.80
C LEU A 120 5.37 -8.67 -11.50
N TRP A 121 4.96 -9.68 -10.73
CA TRP A 121 4.61 -10.99 -11.29
C TRP A 121 3.34 -10.93 -12.15
N CYS A 122 2.29 -10.25 -11.68
CA CYS A 122 1.06 -10.02 -12.44
C CYS A 122 1.30 -9.21 -13.71
N HIS A 123 2.18 -8.20 -13.67
CA HIS A 123 2.55 -7.43 -14.84
C HIS A 123 3.20 -8.32 -15.92
N ARG A 124 4.08 -9.25 -15.52
CA ARG A 124 4.70 -10.19 -16.46
C ARG A 124 3.73 -11.27 -16.96
N SER A 125 2.85 -11.76 -16.09
CA SER A 125 2.03 -12.97 -16.35
C SER A 125 0.64 -12.70 -16.91
N VAL A 126 0.11 -11.50 -16.68
CA VAL A 126 -1.26 -11.10 -17.06
C VAL A 126 -1.23 -9.91 -18.00
N TYR A 127 -0.48 -8.87 -17.67
CA TYR A 127 -0.47 -7.64 -18.44
C TYR A 127 0.20 -7.78 -19.82
N LEU A 128 1.39 -8.38 -19.89
CA LEU A 128 2.08 -8.65 -21.17
C LEU A 128 1.23 -9.51 -22.14
N PRO A 129 0.61 -10.62 -21.70
CA PRO A 129 -0.26 -11.43 -22.56
C PRO A 129 -1.52 -10.69 -23.03
N VAL A 130 -2.13 -9.86 -22.18
CA VAL A 130 -3.30 -9.05 -22.53
C VAL A 130 -2.96 -7.97 -23.56
N LEU A 131 -1.80 -7.32 -23.44
CA LEU A 131 -1.32 -6.39 -24.47
C LEU A 131 -1.04 -7.08 -25.81
N ARG A 132 -0.65 -8.36 -25.77
CA ARG A 132 -0.40 -9.19 -26.97
C ARG A 132 -1.66 -9.82 -27.56
N GLY A 133 -2.85 -9.48 -27.04
CA GLY A 133 -4.14 -9.94 -27.57
C GLY A 133 -4.53 -11.37 -27.16
N ASN A 134 -3.81 -11.99 -26.23
CA ASN A 134 -4.20 -13.29 -25.68
C ASN A 134 -5.31 -13.12 -24.64
N ALA A 135 -6.23 -14.09 -24.56
CA ALA A 135 -7.32 -14.07 -23.59
C ALA A 135 -6.77 -13.93 -22.16
N ALA A 136 -7.18 -12.85 -21.48
CA ALA A 136 -6.74 -12.42 -20.15
C ALA A 136 -6.97 -13.46 -19.02
N MET A 137 -7.65 -14.56 -19.33
CA MET A 137 -8.24 -15.49 -18.36
C MET A 137 -7.36 -16.72 -18.12
N SER A 138 -6.11 -16.48 -17.72
CA SER A 138 -5.27 -17.53 -17.14
C SER A 138 -5.64 -17.71 -15.66
N MET A 139 -5.71 -18.96 -15.18
CA MET A 139 -5.90 -19.27 -13.75
C MET A 139 -4.88 -18.55 -12.86
N ARG A 140 -3.68 -18.33 -13.39
CA ARG A 140 -2.60 -17.57 -12.75
C ARG A 140 -2.97 -16.10 -12.50
N GLY A 141 -3.70 -15.48 -13.44
CA GLY A 141 -4.14 -14.09 -13.28
C GLY A 141 -5.21 -13.92 -12.21
N ARG A 142 -6.10 -14.91 -12.06
CA ARG A 142 -7.09 -14.90 -10.96
C ARG A 142 -6.43 -15.06 -9.60
N ILE A 143 -5.43 -15.94 -9.47
CA ILE A 143 -4.67 -16.11 -8.23
C ILE A 143 -3.94 -14.80 -7.89
N GLY A 144 -3.28 -14.19 -8.87
CA GLY A 144 -2.56 -12.93 -8.70
C GLY A 144 -3.47 -11.76 -8.28
N ALA A 145 -4.65 -11.65 -8.89
CA ALA A 145 -5.66 -10.64 -8.53
C ALA A 145 -6.19 -10.84 -7.11
N SER A 146 -6.55 -12.07 -6.73
CA SER A 146 -6.98 -12.38 -5.36
C SER A 146 -5.89 -12.07 -4.33
N LEU A 147 -4.63 -12.38 -4.64
CA LEU A 147 -3.51 -12.12 -3.75
C LEU A 147 -3.24 -10.61 -3.63
N SER A 148 -3.38 -9.85 -4.71
CA SER A 148 -3.25 -8.38 -4.70
C SER A 148 -4.29 -7.75 -3.77
N LEU A 149 -5.57 -8.12 -3.94
CA LEU A 149 -6.66 -7.67 -3.07
C LEU A 149 -6.40 -7.97 -1.60
N LEU A 150 -5.95 -9.19 -1.27
CA LEU A 150 -5.65 -9.58 0.10
C LEU A 150 -4.48 -8.78 0.69
N LEU A 151 -3.39 -8.62 -0.07
CA LEU A 151 -2.21 -7.90 0.38
C LEU A 151 -2.52 -6.42 0.61
N TRP A 152 -3.17 -5.75 -0.35
CA TRP A 152 -3.54 -4.34 -0.22
C TRP A 152 -4.58 -4.08 0.87
N SER A 153 -5.55 -4.99 1.03
CA SER A 153 -6.48 -4.92 2.17
C SER A 153 -5.73 -5.04 3.50
N GLY A 154 -4.77 -5.96 3.59
CA GLY A 154 -3.88 -6.09 4.74
C GLY A 154 -3.07 -4.82 5.02
N VAL A 155 -2.52 -4.18 3.99
CA VAL A 155 -1.80 -2.89 4.12
C VAL A 155 -2.71 -1.81 4.72
N MET A 156 -3.97 -1.73 4.26
CA MET A 156 -4.94 -0.76 4.77
C MET A 156 -5.29 -1.03 6.24
N ILE A 157 -5.58 -2.28 6.59
CA ILE A 157 -5.87 -2.69 7.98
C ILE A 157 -4.70 -2.33 8.90
N MET A 158 -3.47 -2.69 8.52
CA MET A 158 -2.27 -2.37 9.30
C MET A 158 -2.04 -0.86 9.40
N SER A 159 -2.40 -0.09 8.37
CA SER A 159 -2.33 1.37 8.41
C SER A 159 -3.33 1.98 9.40
N CYS A 160 -4.55 1.46 9.47
CA CYS A 160 -5.55 1.89 10.44
C CYS A 160 -5.12 1.56 11.88
N LEU A 161 -4.70 0.32 12.13
CA LEU A 161 -4.17 -0.12 13.43
C LEU A 161 -2.96 0.72 13.87
N ASN A 162 -2.09 1.08 12.93
CA ASN A 162 -0.96 1.96 13.21
C ASN A 162 -1.40 3.37 13.60
N SER A 163 -2.54 3.86 13.12
CA SER A 163 -3.03 5.21 13.38
C SER A 163 -3.77 5.30 14.73
N GLU A 164 -4.68 4.36 15.00
CA GLU A 164 -5.52 4.36 16.21
C GLU A 164 -4.75 3.97 17.48
N GLY A 165 -3.63 3.23 17.33
CA GLY A 165 -2.93 2.64 18.47
C GLY A 165 -3.69 1.43 19.01
N VAL A 166 -3.07 0.67 19.92
CA VAL A 166 -3.71 -0.52 20.49
C VAL A 166 -5.01 -0.09 21.18
N PRO A 167 -6.17 -0.70 20.90
CA PRO A 167 -7.41 -0.35 21.59
C PRO A 167 -7.18 -0.43 23.09
N LYS A 168 -7.43 0.66 23.81
CA LYS A 168 -7.22 0.74 25.28
C LYS A 168 -7.99 -0.33 26.05
N VAL A 169 -8.95 -1.00 25.41
CA VAL A 169 -9.71 -2.15 25.91
C VAL A 169 -8.82 -3.37 26.19
N PHE A 170 -7.69 -3.54 25.49
CA PHE A 170 -6.73 -4.63 25.72
C PHE A 170 -5.64 -4.31 26.75
N LEU A 171 -5.70 -3.15 27.41
CA LEU A 171 -4.78 -2.74 28.47
C LEU A 171 -5.33 -3.01 29.88
N ARG A 172 -6.21 -4.01 30.05
CA ARG A 172 -6.59 -4.53 31.37
C ARG A 172 -5.62 -5.59 31.84
#